data_AF-A0AAT9HSN4-F1
#
_entry.id   AF-A0AAT9HSN4-F1
#
_cell.length_a   1.000
_cell.length_b   1.000
_cell.length_c   1.000
_cell.angle_alpha   90.00
_cell.angle_beta   90.00
_cell.angle_gamma   90.00
#
_symmetry.space_group_name_H-M   'P 1'
#
loop_
_entity.id
_entity.type
_entity.pdbx_description
1 polymer ?
#
loop_
_entity_poly.entity_id
_entity_poly.type
_entity_poly.pdbx_seq_one_letter_code
_entity_poly.pdbx_strand_id
1 'polypeptide(L)'
;MGDPEGAVRVTDLMPQRHRAPDLVRIVQGVRGEVTMRSTLRLRFDYGSVVPWVRRADGHRVAVAGPDSVWLRSVPDVKTWGENQSTVSEFTVREGERVAFVLTWHPSHEPRPRLVDPYSSLRHSVTDWRAWAGRCRYDGPHRDAVVRSLITLKALTYRPTGGIVAAPTTSLPEEPGGVRNWDYRFCWLRDSTLTLNALLAAGYQDEAEAWRDWLLRAVAGDPADLQIMYGLAGERRLPEFELPWLSGFDGATPVRTGNGAVKQLQLDVYGEVMDSLALARSSGLSAQPDVWALQSVLMDFLRTAWRQPDEGLWEVRGGRRHFVHSKVMVWVAADRAVRTLEENPGLGGDLDGWRELRDEVHREVCEKGTTPRGTRSRSRTARVNSTRRCC
;
A
#
# COMPACT_ATOMS: atom_id res chain seq x y z
N MET A 1 -6.11 32.68 43.36
CA MET A 1 -4.68 32.67 42.98
C MET A 1 -4.51 31.44 42.10
N GLY A 2 -4.21 31.66 40.82
CA GLY A 2 -4.63 30.82 39.69
C GLY A 2 -4.27 29.33 39.78
N ASP A 3 -5.23 28.50 39.40
CA ASP A 3 -4.94 27.11 39.02
C ASP A 3 -3.98 27.17 37.82
N PRO A 4 -2.73 26.71 37.92
CA PRO A 4 -1.83 26.73 36.79
C PRO A 4 -2.32 25.69 35.78
N GLU A 5 -3.01 26.14 34.72
CA GLU A 5 -3.65 25.31 33.68
C GLU A 5 -2.98 23.93 33.52
N GLY A 6 -3.72 22.90 33.93
CA GLY A 6 -3.29 21.51 33.83
C GLY A 6 -3.02 21.14 32.37
N ALA A 7 -1.93 20.42 32.13
CA ALA A 7 -1.51 20.03 30.79
C ALA A 7 -1.17 18.54 30.74
N VAL A 8 -1.65 17.86 29.69
CA VAL A 8 -1.33 16.45 29.40
C VAL A 8 -0.71 16.32 28.02
N ARG A 9 0.15 15.31 27.86
CA ARG A 9 0.67 14.85 26.57
C ARG A 9 0.04 13.52 26.23
N VAL A 10 -0.55 13.41 25.05
CA VAL A 10 -1.05 12.15 24.49
C VAL A 10 -0.05 11.66 23.45
N THR A 11 0.36 10.39 23.55
CA THR A 11 1.24 9.74 22.58
C THR A 11 0.57 8.46 22.09
N ASP A 12 0.30 8.42 20.79
CA ASP A 12 -0.26 7.24 20.12
C ASP A 12 0.81 6.52 19.32
N LEU A 13 0.76 5.20 19.33
CA LEU A 13 1.63 4.37 18.51
C LEU A 13 0.99 3.01 18.19
N MET A 14 1.41 2.47 17.05
CA MET A 14 1.25 1.06 16.72
C MET A 14 2.64 0.44 16.68
N PRO A 15 3.07 -0.29 17.74
CA PRO A 15 4.41 -0.85 17.78
C PRO A 15 4.59 -1.94 16.72
N GLN A 16 5.80 -2.05 16.18
CA GLN A 16 6.16 -3.09 15.21
C GLN A 16 5.95 -4.47 15.84
N ARG A 17 5.02 -5.25 15.28
CA ARG A 17 4.66 -6.60 15.75
C ARG A 17 4.58 -7.57 14.59
N HIS A 18 4.92 -8.82 14.85
CA HIS A 18 4.75 -9.92 13.88
C HIS A 18 3.34 -10.51 13.92
N ARG A 19 2.72 -10.55 15.10
CA ARG A 19 1.36 -11.08 15.33
C ARG A 19 0.63 -10.13 16.28
N ALA A 20 -0.69 -10.07 16.14
CA ALA A 20 -1.60 -9.29 16.99
C ALA A 20 -1.18 -7.80 17.12
N PRO A 21 -1.59 -6.91 16.20
CA PRO A 21 -1.26 -5.51 16.27
C PRO A 21 -1.87 -4.86 17.53
N ASP A 22 -1.10 -3.97 18.14
CA ASP A 22 -1.54 -3.12 19.22
C ASP A 22 -1.77 -1.70 18.71
N LEU A 23 -2.79 -1.05 19.25
CA LEU A 23 -2.89 0.40 19.32
C LEU A 23 -2.67 0.82 20.78
N VAL A 24 -1.61 1.59 21.01
CA VAL A 24 -1.23 2.07 22.33
C VAL A 24 -1.43 3.58 22.40
N ARG A 25 -2.10 4.04 23.46
CA ARG A 25 -2.24 5.45 23.82
C ARG A 25 -1.67 5.70 25.20
N ILE A 26 -0.66 6.55 25.32
CA ILE A 26 -0.06 6.94 26.59
C ILE A 26 -0.46 8.39 26.89
N VAL A 27 -1.10 8.60 28.04
CA VAL A 27 -1.44 9.92 28.58
C VAL A 27 -0.45 10.22 29.70
N GLN A 28 0.29 11.32 29.60
CA GLN A 28 1.26 11.78 30.59
C GLN A 28 0.86 13.15 31.13
N GLY A 29 0.83 13.30 32.45
CA GLY A 29 0.67 14.62 33.08
C GLY A 29 1.96 15.42 32.94
N VAL A 30 1.86 16.60 32.33
CA VAL A 30 2.99 17.51 32.07
C VAL A 30 3.09 18.58 33.14
N ARG A 31 1.94 19.08 33.62
CA ARG A 31 1.84 20.07 34.70
C ARG A 31 0.45 20.01 35.31
N GLY A 32 0.36 20.24 36.63
CA GLY A 32 -0.92 20.30 37.33
C GLY A 32 -1.63 18.95 37.37
N GLU A 33 -2.96 18.98 37.45
CA GLU A 33 -3.82 17.81 37.54
C GLU A 33 -4.95 17.90 36.51
N VAL A 34 -5.15 16.84 35.72
CA VAL A 34 -6.18 16.82 34.68
C VAL A 34 -7.02 15.55 34.79
N THR A 35 -8.33 15.73 34.98
CA THR A 35 -9.32 14.64 34.90
C THR A 35 -9.70 14.40 33.44
N MET A 36 -9.48 13.17 32.98
CA MET A 36 -9.69 12.72 31.61
C MET A 36 -10.87 11.75 31.55
N ARG A 37 -11.71 11.91 30.53
CA ARG A 37 -12.74 10.92 30.16
C ARG A 37 -12.41 10.31 28.80
N SER A 38 -12.46 8.99 28.69
CA SER A 38 -12.21 8.26 27.45
C SER A 38 -13.41 7.39 27.09
N THR A 39 -13.80 7.43 25.81
CA THR A 39 -14.92 6.66 25.25
C THR A 39 -14.42 5.84 24.05
N LEU A 40 -14.47 4.52 24.17
CA LEU A 40 -14.14 3.58 23.10
C LEU A 40 -15.42 3.01 22.47
N ARG A 41 -15.64 3.30 21.18
CA ARG A 41 -16.73 2.73 20.37
C ARG A 41 -16.15 1.78 19.33
N LEU A 42 -16.14 0.49 19.65
CA LEU A 42 -15.70 -0.55 18.72
C LEU A 42 -16.82 -0.91 17.74
N ARG A 43 -16.49 -0.98 16.46
CA ARG A 43 -17.35 -1.51 15.41
C ARG A 43 -16.51 -2.37 14.47
N PHE A 44 -16.98 -3.57 14.19
CA PHE A 44 -16.37 -4.49 13.23
C PHE A 44 -17.12 -4.43 11.90
N ASP A 45 -16.58 -5.12 10.88
CA ASP A 45 -17.17 -5.18 9.54
C ASP A 45 -17.57 -3.81 9.00
N TYR A 46 -16.58 -2.90 8.94
CA TYR A 46 -16.77 -1.53 8.44
C TYR A 46 -17.92 -0.77 9.13
N GLY A 47 -18.06 -0.93 10.44
CA GLY A 47 -19.06 -0.17 11.21
C GLY A 47 -20.38 -0.90 11.42
N SER A 48 -20.66 -1.98 10.68
CA SER A 48 -21.96 -2.64 10.67
C SER A 48 -22.23 -3.49 11.93
N VAL A 49 -21.17 -4.03 12.55
CA VAL A 49 -21.31 -4.95 13.68
C VAL A 49 -20.86 -4.31 14.99
N VAL A 50 -21.77 -4.27 15.96
CA VAL A 50 -21.48 -3.93 17.35
C VAL A 50 -21.03 -5.21 18.08
N PRO A 51 -19.83 -5.26 18.68
CA PRO A 51 -19.35 -6.47 19.32
C PRO A 51 -20.00 -6.71 20.69
N TRP A 52 -20.01 -7.99 21.09
CA TRP A 52 -20.27 -8.36 22.48
C TRP A 52 -19.04 -8.05 23.33
N VAL A 53 -19.25 -7.34 24.45
CA VAL A 53 -18.18 -6.94 25.35
C VAL A 53 -18.33 -7.63 26.70
N ARG A 54 -17.26 -8.29 27.16
CA ARG A 54 -17.19 -8.95 28.47
C ARG A 54 -15.91 -8.58 29.22
N ARG A 55 -15.84 -8.96 30.50
CA ARG A 55 -14.58 -8.95 31.26
C ARG A 55 -13.93 -10.33 31.22
N ALA A 56 -12.60 -10.34 31.10
CA ALA A 56 -11.78 -11.55 31.22
C ALA A 56 -10.40 -11.16 31.76
N ASP A 57 -9.92 -11.84 32.81
CA ASP A 57 -8.60 -11.61 33.41
C ASP A 57 -8.32 -10.12 33.71
N GLY A 58 -9.32 -9.40 34.22
CA GLY A 58 -9.23 -7.96 34.49
C GLY A 58 -9.44 -7.03 33.28
N HIS A 59 -9.36 -7.54 32.06
CA HIS A 59 -9.45 -6.77 30.81
C HIS A 59 -10.87 -6.70 30.24
N ARG A 60 -11.09 -5.75 29.32
CA ARG A 60 -12.28 -5.73 28.46
C ARG A 60 -11.99 -6.48 27.17
N VAL A 61 -12.87 -7.40 26.81
CA VAL A 61 -12.76 -8.21 25.60
C VAL A 61 -14.00 -7.99 24.75
N ALA A 62 -13.80 -7.51 23.53
CA ALA A 62 -14.82 -7.37 22.52
C ALA A 62 -14.64 -8.47 21.47
N VAL A 63 -15.73 -9.11 21.05
CA VAL A 63 -15.72 -10.16 20.02
C VAL A 63 -16.87 -9.94 19.04
N ALA A 64 -16.58 -10.06 17.75
CA ALA A 64 -17.56 -10.11 16.66
C ALA A 64 -17.00 -10.95 15.51
N GLY A 65 -17.64 -12.08 15.21
CA GLY A 65 -17.24 -12.96 14.11
C GLY A 65 -15.75 -13.37 14.21
N PRO A 66 -14.93 -13.13 13.17
CA PRO A 66 -13.52 -13.50 13.17
C PRO A 66 -12.64 -12.62 14.07
N ASP A 67 -13.18 -11.51 14.59
CA ASP A 67 -12.39 -10.48 15.26
C ASP A 67 -12.55 -10.50 16.78
N SER A 68 -11.41 -10.32 17.48
CA SER A 68 -11.39 -10.07 18.91
C SER A 68 -10.44 -8.93 19.24
N VAL A 69 -10.88 -8.06 20.15
CA VAL A 69 -10.11 -6.91 20.63
C VAL A 69 -10.06 -6.90 22.15
N TRP A 70 -8.86 -6.78 22.70
CA TRP A 70 -8.60 -6.70 24.14
C TRP A 70 -8.18 -5.28 24.51
N LEU A 71 -8.91 -4.66 25.44
CA LEU A 71 -8.55 -3.38 26.03
C LEU A 71 -8.03 -3.56 27.45
N ARG A 72 -6.85 -3.00 27.69
CA ARG A 72 -6.16 -2.94 28.98
C ARG A 72 -5.68 -1.51 29.26
N SER A 73 -5.58 -1.14 30.53
CA SER A 73 -4.81 0.04 30.95
C SER A 73 -3.66 -0.30 31.90
N VAL A 74 -2.65 0.58 31.95
CA VAL A 74 -1.51 0.52 32.87
C VAL A 74 -1.20 1.92 33.41
N PRO A 75 -1.43 2.22 34.71
CA PRO A 75 -2.08 1.35 35.71
C PRO A 75 -3.54 1.01 35.37
N ASP A 76 -4.16 0.11 36.13
CA ASP A 76 -5.56 -0.26 35.92
C ASP A 76 -6.47 0.97 36.08
N VAL A 77 -7.43 1.10 35.17
CA VAL A 77 -8.40 2.21 35.14
C VAL A 77 -9.78 1.58 35.08
N LYS A 78 -10.65 2.03 35.98
CA LYS A 78 -12.04 1.57 36.01
C LYS A 78 -12.71 1.90 34.69
N THR A 79 -13.27 0.88 34.06
CA THR A 79 -14.08 1.00 32.85
C THR A 79 -15.50 0.51 33.09
N TRP A 80 -16.48 1.06 32.38
CA TRP A 80 -17.88 0.62 32.39
C TRP A 80 -18.49 0.71 30.99
N GLY A 81 -19.66 0.08 30.80
CA GLY A 81 -20.41 0.14 29.54
C GLY A 81 -21.41 1.29 29.57
N GLU A 82 -21.50 2.06 28.49
CA GLU A 82 -22.47 3.14 28.33
C GLU A 82 -22.81 3.30 26.84
N ASN A 83 -24.08 3.28 26.44
CA ASN A 83 -24.51 3.51 25.05
C ASN A 83 -23.70 2.72 23.99
N GLN A 84 -23.54 1.40 24.19
CA GLN A 84 -22.74 0.51 23.33
C GLN A 84 -21.26 0.96 23.15
N SER A 85 -20.71 1.57 24.19
CA SER A 85 -19.30 1.99 24.28
C SER A 85 -18.68 1.55 25.59
N THR A 86 -17.35 1.49 25.64
CA THR A 86 -16.59 1.33 26.88
C THR A 86 -16.06 2.69 27.31
N VAL A 87 -16.44 3.13 28.49
CA VAL A 87 -16.08 4.44 29.05
C VAL A 87 -15.14 4.26 30.24
N SER A 88 -14.26 5.25 30.44
CA SER A 88 -13.41 5.38 31.62
C SER A 88 -13.22 6.83 32.02
N GLU A 89 -12.96 7.05 33.30
CA GLU A 89 -12.58 8.35 33.87
C GLU A 89 -11.41 8.15 34.83
N PHE A 90 -10.40 8.99 34.70
CA PHE A 90 -9.17 8.90 35.47
C PHE A 90 -8.52 10.28 35.55
N THR A 91 -7.73 10.50 36.59
CA THR A 91 -6.98 11.75 36.77
C THR A 91 -5.50 11.47 36.56
N VAL A 92 -4.81 12.39 35.89
CA VAL A 92 -3.36 12.30 35.68
C VAL A 92 -2.71 13.56 36.23
N ARG A 93 -1.82 13.38 37.21
CA ARG A 93 -0.99 14.45 37.78
C ARG A 93 0.34 14.57 37.07
N GLU A 94 1.01 15.69 37.28
CA GLU A 94 2.37 15.92 36.80
C GLU A 94 3.30 14.72 37.07
N GLY A 95 3.94 14.20 36.02
CA GLY A 95 4.83 13.04 36.07
C GLY A 95 4.12 11.68 36.00
N GLU A 96 2.81 11.61 36.29
CA GLU A 96 2.03 10.37 36.17
C GLU A 96 1.79 10.00 34.70
N ARG A 97 1.64 8.69 34.47
CA ARG A 97 1.35 8.14 33.14
C ARG A 97 0.29 7.06 33.22
N VAL A 98 -0.65 7.11 32.29
CA VAL A 98 -1.69 6.10 32.10
C VAL A 98 -1.66 5.67 30.63
N ALA A 99 -1.41 4.39 30.39
CA ALA A 99 -1.42 3.81 29.06
C ALA A 99 -2.69 2.99 28.83
N PHE A 100 -3.31 3.11 27.66
CA PHE A 100 -4.33 2.20 27.14
C PHE A 100 -3.72 1.38 26.02
N VAL A 101 -3.95 0.07 26.04
CA VAL A 101 -3.48 -0.86 25.01
C VAL A 101 -4.67 -1.63 24.47
N LEU A 102 -4.89 -1.50 23.17
CA LEU A 102 -5.91 -2.17 22.40
C LEU A 102 -5.25 -3.19 21.47
N THR A 103 -5.40 -4.48 21.75
CA THR A 103 -4.77 -5.55 20.97
C THR A 103 -5.82 -6.28 20.14
N TRP A 104 -5.66 -6.34 18.83
CA TRP A 104 -6.50 -7.17 17.95
C TRP A 104 -5.86 -8.54 17.73
N HIS A 105 -6.69 -9.59 17.65
CA HIS A 105 -6.29 -10.93 17.23
C HIS A 105 -7.51 -11.72 16.70
N PRO A 106 -7.31 -12.79 15.91
CA PRO A 106 -8.42 -13.64 15.49
C PRO A 106 -9.16 -14.24 16.69
N SER A 107 -10.50 -14.14 16.70
CA SER A 107 -11.33 -14.51 17.85
C SER A 107 -11.23 -15.99 18.28
N HIS A 108 -10.80 -16.85 17.35
CA HIS A 108 -10.63 -18.29 17.53
C HIS A 108 -9.20 -18.70 17.90
N GLU A 109 -8.26 -17.74 17.97
CA GLU A 109 -6.89 -17.98 18.41
C GLU A 109 -6.71 -17.76 19.92
N PRO A 110 -5.66 -18.34 20.52
CA PRO A 110 -5.32 -18.08 21.91
C PRO A 110 -5.06 -16.59 22.17
N ARG A 111 -5.38 -16.16 23.39
CA ARG A 111 -5.16 -14.79 23.85
C ARG A 111 -3.71 -14.31 23.55
N PRO A 112 -3.54 -13.11 22.97
CA PRO A 112 -2.21 -12.58 22.67
C PRO A 112 -1.44 -12.19 23.95
N ARG A 113 -0.10 -12.25 23.85
CA ARG A 113 0.81 -11.92 24.95
C ARG A 113 0.70 -10.44 25.30
N LEU A 114 0.67 -10.14 26.60
CA LEU A 114 0.74 -8.77 27.08
C LEU A 114 2.10 -8.13 26.81
N VAL A 115 2.08 -6.81 26.66
CA VAL A 115 3.23 -6.02 26.23
C VAL A 115 3.44 -4.87 27.21
N ASP A 116 4.66 -4.43 27.48
CA ASP A 116 4.83 -3.19 28.24
C ASP A 116 4.65 -1.99 27.28
N PRO A 117 3.63 -1.13 27.46
CA PRO A 117 3.41 0.00 26.56
C PRO A 117 4.59 0.98 26.55
N TYR A 118 5.27 1.17 27.68
CA TYR A 118 6.38 2.10 27.80
C TYR A 118 7.64 1.57 27.11
N SER A 119 7.96 0.29 27.27
CA SER A 119 9.00 -0.38 26.50
C SER A 119 8.68 -0.43 25.02
N SER A 120 7.40 -0.64 24.66
CA SER A 120 6.97 -0.64 23.25
C SER A 120 7.24 0.71 22.60
N LEU A 121 6.93 1.83 23.28
CA LEU A 121 7.28 3.17 22.78
C LEU A 121 8.78 3.35 22.60
N ARG A 122 9.59 2.97 23.60
CA ARG A 122 11.06 3.09 23.50
C ARG A 122 11.59 2.28 22.32
N HIS A 123 11.19 1.02 22.18
CA HIS A 123 11.64 0.16 21.08
C HIS A 123 11.19 0.70 19.73
N SER A 124 9.93 1.13 19.58
CA SER A 124 9.45 1.69 18.32
C SER A 124 10.22 2.93 17.89
N VAL A 125 10.55 3.83 18.82
CA VAL A 125 11.38 5.00 18.52
C VAL A 125 12.80 4.59 18.14
N THR A 126 13.41 3.67 18.88
CA THR A 126 14.75 3.16 18.59
C THR A 126 14.81 2.52 17.21
N ASP A 127 13.86 1.64 16.89
CA ASP A 127 13.79 0.92 15.61
C ASP A 127 13.59 1.88 14.44
N TRP A 128 12.70 2.86 14.56
CA TRP A 128 12.50 3.87 13.52
C TRP A 128 13.72 4.76 13.32
N ARG A 129 14.43 5.15 14.40
CA ARG A 129 15.67 5.92 14.31
C ARG A 129 16.80 5.10 13.68
N ALA A 130 16.95 3.85 14.09
CA ALA A 130 17.95 2.94 13.52
C ALA A 130 17.68 2.72 12.03
N TRP A 131 16.44 2.45 11.66
CA TRP A 131 16.02 2.29 10.27
C TRP A 131 16.29 3.57 9.46
N ALA A 132 15.80 4.73 9.91
CA ALA A 132 15.96 6.01 9.22
C ALA A 132 17.43 6.46 9.11
N GLY A 133 18.27 6.06 10.07
CA GLY A 133 19.71 6.32 10.07
C GLY A 133 20.46 5.67 8.91
N ARG A 134 19.88 4.66 8.25
CA ARG A 134 20.46 4.00 7.06
C ARG A 134 20.32 4.81 5.77
N CYS A 135 19.51 5.88 5.79
CA CYS A 135 19.29 6.73 4.62
C CYS A 135 20.60 7.33 4.12
N ARG A 136 20.96 7.01 2.87
CA ARG A 136 22.18 7.51 2.21
C ARG A 136 22.03 8.91 1.60
N TYR A 137 20.82 9.45 1.54
CA TYR A 137 20.59 10.80 1.03
C TYR A 137 21.09 11.86 2.03
N ASP A 138 22.01 12.71 1.57
CA ASP A 138 22.67 13.78 2.33
C ASP A 138 22.44 15.19 1.75
N GLY A 139 21.57 15.29 0.74
CA GLY A 139 21.21 16.57 0.11
C GLY A 139 20.37 17.51 1.00
N PRO A 140 20.06 18.73 0.50
CA PRO A 140 19.47 19.81 1.30
C PRO A 140 18.06 19.52 1.84
N HIS A 141 17.35 18.54 1.29
CA HIS A 141 15.97 18.20 1.68
C HIS A 141 15.88 16.94 2.54
N ARG A 142 16.95 16.60 3.28
CA ARG A 142 17.07 15.31 3.97
C ARG A 142 15.90 15.01 4.90
N ASP A 143 15.43 15.99 5.68
CA ASP A 143 14.33 15.78 6.62
C ASP A 143 13.02 15.42 5.92
N ALA A 144 12.72 16.10 4.80
CA ALA A 144 11.55 15.79 3.97
C ALA A 144 11.68 14.41 3.32
N VAL A 145 12.87 14.07 2.80
CA VAL A 145 13.16 12.76 2.20
C VAL A 145 12.98 11.65 3.25
N VAL A 146 13.59 11.78 4.43
CA VAL A 146 13.46 10.80 5.52
C VAL A 146 12.01 10.65 5.96
N ARG A 147 11.26 11.75 6.09
CA ARG A 147 9.84 11.69 6.43
C ARG A 147 9.03 10.93 5.38
N SER A 148 9.26 11.20 4.10
CA SER A 148 8.61 10.47 3.00
C SER A 148 8.96 8.99 3.00
N LEU A 149 10.23 8.64 3.22
CA LEU A 149 10.69 7.26 3.30
C LEU A 149 10.05 6.51 4.49
N ILE A 150 9.88 7.17 5.65
CA ILE A 150 9.15 6.60 6.79
C ILE A 150 7.70 6.28 6.40
N THR A 151 7.02 7.20 5.69
CA THR A 151 5.66 6.97 5.21
C THR A 151 5.61 5.77 4.26
N LEU A 152 6.47 5.73 3.26
CA LEU A 152 6.57 4.62 2.31
C LEU A 152 6.85 3.27 3.01
N LYS A 153 7.75 3.27 3.99
CA LYS A 153 8.04 2.08 4.80
C LYS A 153 6.82 1.61 5.61
N ALA A 154 6.01 2.53 6.11
CA ALA A 154 4.80 2.22 6.85
C ALA A 154 3.71 1.59 5.97
N LEU A 155 3.78 1.75 4.64
CA LEU A 155 2.89 1.08 3.67
C LEU A 155 3.30 -0.36 3.38
N THR A 156 4.47 -0.81 3.85
CA THR A 156 4.97 -2.17 3.64
C THR A 156 4.40 -3.12 4.69
N TYR A 157 3.63 -4.12 4.25
CA TYR A 157 3.18 -5.22 5.09
C TYR A 157 4.31 -6.23 5.29
N ARG A 158 5.06 -6.02 6.37
CA ARG A 158 6.26 -6.81 6.74
C ARG A 158 6.09 -8.33 6.61
N PRO A 159 4.96 -8.97 7.00
CA PRO A 159 4.85 -10.42 6.94
C PRO A 159 4.97 -11.02 5.54
N THR A 160 4.60 -10.28 4.50
CA THR A 160 4.58 -10.81 3.12
C THR A 160 5.50 -10.05 2.17
N GLY A 161 5.83 -8.79 2.48
CA GLY A 161 6.56 -7.88 1.58
C GLY A 161 5.67 -7.04 0.67
N GLY A 162 4.34 -7.23 0.71
CA GLY A 162 3.38 -6.43 -0.07
C GLY A 162 3.39 -4.96 0.36
N ILE A 163 3.26 -4.04 -0.60
CA ILE A 163 3.27 -2.58 -0.35
C ILE A 163 1.93 -2.03 -0.84
N VAL A 164 1.12 -1.48 0.07
CA VAL A 164 -0.17 -0.90 -0.32
C VAL A 164 0.01 0.49 -0.93
N ALA A 165 -0.90 0.86 -1.84
CA ALA A 165 -0.91 2.22 -2.39
C ALA A 165 -1.23 3.27 -1.31
N ALA A 166 -2.22 3.01 -0.45
CA ALA A 166 -2.49 3.81 0.75
C ALA A 166 -3.24 3.01 1.83
N PRO A 167 -3.11 3.35 3.12
CA PRO A 167 -3.79 2.66 4.21
C PRO A 167 -5.23 3.20 4.40
N THR A 168 -5.90 3.55 3.31
CA THR A 168 -7.17 4.28 3.31
C THR A 168 -8.14 3.67 2.31
N THR A 169 -9.43 3.79 2.58
CA THR A 169 -10.49 3.51 1.62
C THR A 169 -11.48 4.66 1.57
N SER A 170 -12.06 4.89 0.40
CA SER A 170 -13.19 5.80 0.18
C SER A 170 -12.94 7.25 0.56
N LEU A 171 -11.68 7.68 0.55
CA LEU A 171 -11.36 9.10 0.56
C LEU A 171 -11.57 9.64 -0.87
N PRO A 172 -12.30 10.75 -1.02
CA PRO A 172 -12.69 11.21 -2.34
C PRO A 172 -11.52 11.90 -3.06
N GLU A 173 -11.36 11.64 -4.36
CA GLU A 173 -10.38 12.36 -5.22
C GLU A 173 -10.63 13.88 -5.24
N GLU A 174 -11.89 14.28 -5.12
CA GLU A 174 -12.33 15.67 -5.01
C GLU A 174 -13.43 15.77 -3.94
N PRO A 175 -13.50 16.84 -3.12
CA PRO A 175 -14.52 16.97 -2.08
C PRO A 175 -15.94 16.77 -2.61
N GLY A 176 -16.70 15.87 -1.97
CA GLY A 176 -18.07 15.50 -2.39
C GLY A 176 -18.16 14.64 -3.66
N GLY A 177 -17.03 14.27 -4.27
CA GLY A 177 -16.97 13.46 -5.47
C GLY A 177 -17.40 12.00 -5.28
N VAL A 178 -17.58 11.31 -6.41
CA VAL A 178 -18.01 9.89 -6.46
C VAL A 178 -16.84 8.91 -6.62
N ARG A 179 -15.63 9.42 -6.83
CA ARG A 179 -14.40 8.64 -7.03
C ARG A 179 -13.72 8.36 -5.70
N ASN A 180 -14.34 7.43 -4.98
CA ASN A 180 -13.99 7.08 -3.60
C ASN A 180 -13.57 5.61 -3.61
N TRP A 181 -12.28 5.35 -3.81
CA TRP A 181 -11.76 4.00 -4.04
C TRP A 181 -11.06 3.43 -2.80
N ASP A 182 -10.97 2.11 -2.75
CA ASP A 182 -10.16 1.41 -1.76
C ASP A 182 -8.71 1.29 -2.27
N TYR A 183 -7.77 1.88 -1.54
CA TYR A 183 -6.35 1.92 -1.89
C TYR A 183 -5.50 0.96 -1.05
N ARG A 184 -6.13 0.11 -0.21
CA ARG A 184 -5.44 -0.83 0.69
C ARG A 184 -4.92 -2.09 -0.01
N PHE A 185 -4.63 -2.00 -1.30
CA PHE A 185 -4.13 -3.07 -2.15
C PHE A 185 -2.73 -2.75 -2.68
N CYS A 186 -2.01 -3.79 -3.06
CA CYS A 186 -0.68 -3.69 -3.64
C CYS A 186 -0.80 -3.50 -5.15
N TRP A 187 -0.87 -2.25 -5.60
CA TRP A 187 -0.66 -1.95 -7.02
C TRP A 187 0.80 -2.19 -7.38
N LEU A 188 1.02 -2.91 -8.48
CA LEU A 188 2.37 -3.18 -8.94
C LEU A 188 3.09 -1.87 -9.26
N ARG A 189 2.44 -0.95 -9.96
CA ARG A 189 2.91 0.42 -10.18
C ARG A 189 3.38 1.12 -8.92
N ASP A 190 2.48 1.31 -7.96
CA ASP A 190 2.72 2.11 -6.77
C ASP A 190 3.83 1.47 -5.91
N SER A 191 3.87 0.15 -5.88
CA SER A 191 4.95 -0.62 -5.26
C SER A 191 6.30 -0.35 -5.96
N THR A 192 6.34 -0.39 -7.30
CA THR A 192 7.57 -0.16 -8.09
C THR A 192 8.15 1.24 -7.84
N LEU A 193 7.28 2.27 -7.81
CA LEU A 193 7.69 3.65 -7.49
C LEU A 193 8.21 3.77 -6.05
N THR A 194 7.55 3.11 -5.11
CA THR A 194 7.98 3.06 -3.70
C THR A 194 9.36 2.43 -3.56
N LEU A 195 9.60 1.32 -4.26
CA LEU A 195 10.89 0.63 -4.24
C LEU A 195 12.00 1.44 -4.90
N ASN A 196 11.71 2.11 -6.01
CA ASN A 196 12.69 2.98 -6.67
C ASN A 196 13.18 4.07 -5.70
N ALA A 197 12.27 4.68 -4.92
CA ALA A 197 12.63 5.66 -3.90
C ALA A 197 13.45 5.05 -2.74
N LEU A 198 13.06 3.87 -2.25
CA LEU A 198 13.77 3.15 -1.18
C LEU A 198 15.18 2.74 -1.61
N LEU A 199 15.33 2.13 -2.79
CA LEU A 199 16.61 1.70 -3.35
C LEU A 199 17.56 2.88 -3.58
N ALA A 200 17.06 3.97 -4.17
CA ALA A 200 17.83 5.20 -4.35
C ALA A 200 18.36 5.77 -3.02
N ALA A 201 17.59 5.62 -1.93
CA ALA A 201 17.97 6.03 -0.59
C ALA A 201 18.80 4.98 0.20
N GLY A 202 19.03 3.79 -0.35
CA GLY A 202 19.88 2.74 0.23
C GLY A 202 19.17 1.64 1.01
N TYR A 203 17.87 1.48 0.84
CA TYR A 203 17.05 0.47 1.50
C TYR A 203 16.83 -0.74 0.59
N GLN A 204 17.68 -1.77 0.73
CA GLN A 204 17.64 -2.99 -0.09
C GLN A 204 16.70 -4.08 0.45
N ASP A 205 16.58 -4.22 1.78
CA ASP A 205 15.76 -5.26 2.42
C ASP A 205 14.30 -5.23 1.93
N GLU A 206 13.76 -4.02 1.74
CA GLU A 206 12.40 -3.80 1.26
C GLU A 206 12.20 -4.26 -0.18
N ALA A 207 13.20 -4.07 -1.05
CA ALA A 207 13.17 -4.52 -2.43
C ALA A 207 13.26 -6.04 -2.55
N GLU A 208 14.06 -6.68 -1.70
CA GLU A 208 14.15 -8.14 -1.62
C GLU A 208 12.81 -8.75 -1.18
N ALA A 209 12.23 -8.23 -0.09
CA ALA A 209 10.94 -8.71 0.41
C ALA A 209 9.82 -8.54 -0.63
N TRP A 210 9.79 -7.43 -1.36
CA TRP A 210 8.80 -7.22 -2.42
C TRP A 210 9.05 -8.09 -3.65
N ARG A 211 10.31 -8.31 -4.08
CA ARG A 211 10.62 -9.22 -5.19
C ARG A 211 10.08 -10.61 -4.90
N ASP A 212 10.34 -11.11 -3.69
CA ASP A 212 9.85 -12.42 -3.28
C ASP A 212 8.32 -12.42 -3.26
N TRP A 213 7.69 -11.35 -2.76
CA TRP A 213 6.24 -11.16 -2.81
C TRP A 213 5.67 -11.21 -4.22
N LEU A 214 6.30 -10.49 -5.15
CA LEU A 214 5.89 -10.41 -6.54
C LEU A 214 5.88 -11.81 -7.16
N LEU A 215 6.96 -12.58 -7.01
CA LEU A 215 7.07 -13.94 -7.53
C LEU A 215 5.90 -14.83 -7.08
N ARG A 216 5.49 -14.73 -5.81
CA ARG A 216 4.34 -15.50 -5.29
C ARG A 216 3.01 -14.97 -5.80
N ALA A 217 2.84 -13.65 -5.88
CA ALA A 217 1.59 -13.01 -6.28
C ALA A 217 1.27 -13.21 -7.76
N VAL A 218 2.29 -13.17 -8.62
CA VAL A 218 2.15 -13.24 -10.10
C VAL A 218 2.39 -14.65 -10.66
N ALA A 219 2.68 -15.63 -9.80
CA ALA A 219 2.82 -17.03 -10.22
C ALA A 219 1.56 -17.50 -10.98
N GLY A 220 1.77 -18.19 -12.10
CA GLY A 220 0.69 -18.64 -12.98
C GLY A 220 0.91 -18.21 -14.42
N ASP A 221 -0.19 -18.01 -15.16
CA ASP A 221 -0.16 -17.53 -16.54
C ASP A 221 0.17 -16.02 -16.58
N PRO A 222 1.16 -15.56 -17.36
CA PRO A 222 1.44 -14.14 -17.55
C PRO A 222 0.24 -13.33 -18.06
N ALA A 223 -0.65 -13.93 -18.87
CA ALA A 223 -1.86 -13.27 -19.34
C ALA A 223 -2.80 -12.90 -18.18
N ASP A 224 -2.63 -13.57 -17.04
CA ASP A 224 -3.35 -13.30 -15.81
C ASP A 224 -2.62 -12.28 -14.91
N LEU A 225 -1.61 -11.55 -15.39
CA LEU A 225 -1.00 -10.50 -14.56
C LEU A 225 -2.04 -9.41 -14.25
N GLN A 226 -2.41 -9.31 -12.96
CA GLN A 226 -3.28 -8.25 -12.45
C GLN A 226 -2.49 -7.00 -12.11
N ILE A 227 -3.17 -5.86 -12.18
CA ILE A 227 -2.59 -4.55 -11.84
C ILE A 227 -2.38 -4.37 -10.34
N MET A 228 -3.16 -5.09 -9.53
CA MET A 228 -3.13 -5.01 -8.08
C MET A 228 -3.53 -6.35 -7.43
N TYR A 229 -3.08 -6.54 -6.19
CA TYR A 229 -3.31 -7.73 -5.38
C TYR A 229 -3.59 -7.36 -3.91
N GLY A 230 -4.13 -8.31 -3.15
CA GLY A 230 -4.18 -8.21 -1.68
C GLY A 230 -2.79 -8.27 -1.06
N LEU A 231 -2.73 -8.06 0.26
CA LEU A 231 -1.46 -7.99 1.02
C LEU A 231 -0.59 -9.25 0.87
N ALA A 232 -1.18 -10.42 0.72
CA ALA A 232 -0.47 -11.68 0.54
C ALA A 232 -0.44 -12.16 -0.92
N GLY A 233 -0.90 -11.35 -1.87
CA GLY A 233 -1.03 -11.72 -3.28
C GLY A 233 -2.44 -12.20 -3.66
N GLU A 234 -3.45 -11.94 -2.82
CA GLU A 234 -4.83 -12.35 -3.11
C GLU A 234 -5.33 -11.70 -4.40
N ARG A 235 -5.90 -12.52 -5.28
CA ARG A 235 -6.32 -12.09 -6.63
C ARG A 235 -7.75 -11.59 -6.69
N ARG A 236 -8.61 -12.01 -5.75
CA ARG A 236 -10.04 -11.68 -5.72
C ARG A 236 -10.29 -10.48 -4.82
N LEU A 237 -10.55 -9.33 -5.42
CA LEU A 237 -10.76 -8.05 -4.72
C LEU A 237 -12.16 -7.49 -5.02
N PRO A 238 -13.23 -8.19 -4.60
CA PRO A 238 -14.61 -7.79 -4.93
C PRO A 238 -14.94 -6.39 -4.40
N GLU A 239 -15.47 -5.54 -5.27
CA GLU A 239 -15.89 -4.18 -4.94
C GLU A 239 -17.33 -4.18 -4.38
N PHE A 240 -17.54 -3.54 -3.24
CA PHE A 240 -18.84 -3.38 -2.59
C PHE A 240 -19.04 -1.94 -2.11
N GLU A 241 -20.28 -1.45 -2.20
CA GLU A 241 -20.69 -0.18 -1.61
C GLU A 241 -21.26 -0.40 -0.19
N LEU A 242 -20.97 0.51 0.73
CA LEU A 242 -21.35 0.45 2.15
C LEU A 242 -22.34 1.60 2.46
N PRO A 243 -23.64 1.44 2.15
CA PRO A 243 -24.62 2.55 2.19
C PRO A 243 -24.94 3.06 3.60
N TRP A 244 -24.56 2.33 4.65
CA TRP A 244 -24.73 2.77 6.04
C TRP A 244 -23.66 3.74 6.53
N LEU A 245 -22.60 3.95 5.76
CA LEU A 245 -21.54 4.90 6.07
C LEU A 245 -21.79 6.22 5.33
N SER A 246 -21.74 7.34 6.07
CA SER A 246 -21.95 8.68 5.51
C SER A 246 -20.84 9.15 4.57
N GLY A 247 -19.70 8.46 4.59
CA GLY A 247 -18.51 8.85 3.83
C GLY A 247 -17.76 10.03 4.44
N PHE A 248 -16.54 10.26 3.94
CA PHE A 248 -15.69 11.36 4.38
C PHE A 248 -16.28 12.68 3.88
N ASP A 249 -16.58 13.59 4.80
CA ASP A 249 -17.21 14.88 4.50
C ASP A 249 -18.50 14.75 3.64
N GLY A 250 -19.26 13.67 3.87
CA GLY A 250 -20.49 13.37 3.11
C GLY A 250 -20.28 12.80 1.71
N ALA A 251 -19.03 12.58 1.28
CA ALA A 251 -18.73 12.03 -0.04
C ALA A 251 -19.18 10.57 -0.15
N THR A 252 -20.02 10.30 -1.14
CA THR A 252 -20.62 8.98 -1.36
C THR A 252 -20.41 8.52 -2.80
N PRO A 253 -20.38 7.20 -3.05
CA PRO A 253 -20.55 6.14 -2.07
C PRO A 253 -19.24 5.77 -1.36
N VAL A 254 -19.35 5.11 -0.21
CA VAL A 254 -18.24 4.45 0.47
C VAL A 254 -18.08 3.06 -0.14
N ARG A 255 -16.87 2.71 -0.57
CA ARG A 255 -16.51 1.45 -1.20
C ARG A 255 -15.46 0.67 -0.42
N THR A 256 -15.46 -0.63 -0.62
CA THR A 256 -14.35 -1.52 -0.26
C THR A 256 -14.08 -2.45 -1.41
N GLY A 257 -12.84 -2.95 -1.53
CA GLY A 257 -12.43 -3.64 -2.74
C GLY A 257 -12.22 -2.68 -3.91
N ASN A 258 -11.80 -3.22 -5.05
CA ASN A 258 -11.50 -2.38 -6.20
C ASN A 258 -11.75 -3.11 -7.53
N GLY A 259 -12.69 -2.58 -8.30
CA GLY A 259 -13.09 -3.15 -9.58
C GLY A 259 -12.03 -3.06 -10.68
N ALA A 260 -11.00 -2.20 -10.52
CA ALA A 260 -9.93 -2.10 -11.51
C ALA A 260 -9.05 -3.35 -11.57
N VAL A 261 -9.16 -4.27 -10.59
CA VAL A 261 -8.49 -5.57 -10.58
C VAL A 261 -8.73 -6.42 -11.85
N LYS A 262 -9.83 -6.15 -12.57
CA LYS A 262 -10.20 -6.85 -13.83
C LYS A 262 -9.72 -6.15 -15.10
N GLN A 263 -9.08 -4.99 -14.99
CA GLN A 263 -8.63 -4.21 -16.13
C GLN A 263 -7.34 -4.78 -16.71
N LEU A 264 -7.18 -4.62 -18.03
CA LEU A 264 -5.92 -4.89 -18.71
C LEU A 264 -5.11 -3.60 -18.76
N GLN A 265 -3.97 -3.56 -18.07
CA GLN A 265 -3.03 -2.44 -18.17
C GLN A 265 -1.72 -2.97 -18.71
N LEU A 266 -1.31 -2.51 -19.89
CA LEU A 266 -0.07 -2.98 -20.50
C LEU A 266 1.15 -2.29 -19.88
N ASP A 267 0.96 -1.16 -19.20
CA ASP A 267 2.03 -0.47 -18.48
C ASP A 267 2.61 -1.28 -17.32
N VAL A 268 1.80 -2.11 -16.67
CA VAL A 268 2.23 -2.87 -15.49
C VAL A 268 3.41 -3.81 -15.77
N TYR A 269 3.51 -4.33 -16.99
CA TYR A 269 4.62 -5.17 -17.42
C TYR A 269 5.92 -4.36 -17.45
N GLY A 270 5.88 -3.13 -17.94
CA GLY A 270 7.00 -2.21 -17.92
C GLY A 270 7.45 -1.86 -16.52
N GLU A 271 6.50 -1.60 -15.62
CA GLU A 271 6.78 -1.24 -14.23
C GLU A 271 7.47 -2.39 -13.49
N VAL A 272 6.96 -3.61 -13.65
CA VAL A 272 7.58 -4.82 -13.09
C VAL A 272 8.99 -5.02 -13.65
N MET A 273 9.17 -4.93 -14.96
CA MET A 273 10.47 -5.14 -15.61
C MET A 273 11.49 -4.07 -15.20
N ASP A 274 11.07 -2.81 -15.05
CA ASP A 274 11.94 -1.71 -14.58
C ASP A 274 12.37 -1.91 -13.13
N SER A 275 11.45 -2.28 -12.22
CA SER A 275 11.83 -2.54 -10.83
C SER A 275 12.73 -3.76 -10.67
N LEU A 276 12.50 -4.84 -11.41
CA LEU A 276 13.39 -6.01 -11.38
C LEU A 276 14.79 -5.67 -11.91
N ALA A 277 14.87 -4.84 -12.96
CA ALA A 277 16.15 -4.33 -13.46
C ALA A 277 16.84 -3.41 -12.44
N LEU A 278 16.12 -2.50 -11.78
CA LEU A 278 16.68 -1.63 -10.75
C LEU A 278 17.16 -2.41 -9.52
N ALA A 279 16.40 -3.43 -9.10
CA ALA A 279 16.80 -4.31 -8.00
C ALA A 279 18.14 -4.99 -8.32
N ARG A 280 18.28 -5.52 -9.54
CA ARG A 280 19.52 -6.15 -10.02
C ARG A 280 20.70 -5.17 -10.03
N SER A 281 20.52 -3.97 -10.61
CA SER A 281 21.59 -2.96 -10.65
C SER A 281 21.94 -2.40 -9.25
N SER A 282 21.02 -2.54 -8.29
CA SER A 282 21.25 -2.19 -6.88
C SER A 282 21.94 -3.31 -6.08
N GLY A 283 22.36 -4.40 -6.72
CA GLY A 283 23.13 -5.48 -6.09
C GLY A 283 22.30 -6.64 -5.53
N LEU A 284 20.99 -6.69 -5.79
CA LEU A 284 20.18 -7.86 -5.43
C LEU A 284 20.50 -9.03 -6.36
N SER A 285 20.62 -10.23 -5.78
CA SER A 285 20.96 -11.45 -6.51
C SER A 285 19.99 -11.74 -7.67
N ALA A 286 20.57 -12.12 -8.80
CA ALA A 286 19.88 -12.66 -9.95
C ALA A 286 19.36 -14.07 -9.62
N GLN A 287 18.11 -14.20 -9.21
CA GLN A 287 17.51 -15.52 -9.06
C GLN A 287 17.03 -16.06 -10.43
N PRO A 288 17.28 -17.33 -10.78
CA PRO A 288 16.84 -17.93 -12.04
C PRO A 288 15.34 -17.79 -12.29
N ASP A 289 14.53 -17.99 -11.24
CA ASP A 289 13.06 -17.93 -11.32
C ASP A 289 12.56 -16.51 -11.65
N VAL A 290 13.26 -15.47 -11.20
CA VAL A 290 12.96 -14.08 -11.55
C VAL A 290 13.19 -13.85 -13.03
N TRP A 291 14.30 -14.34 -13.57
CA TRP A 291 14.60 -14.20 -14.98
C TRP A 291 13.63 -14.99 -15.87
N ALA A 292 13.25 -16.19 -15.43
CA ALA A 292 12.21 -16.97 -16.10
C ALA A 292 10.91 -16.17 -16.19
N LEU A 293 10.43 -15.59 -15.07
CA LEU A 293 9.25 -14.72 -15.06
C LEU A 293 9.40 -13.57 -16.06
N GLN A 294 10.51 -12.84 -16.05
CA GLN A 294 10.77 -11.74 -16.99
C GLN A 294 10.66 -12.20 -18.46
N SER A 295 11.19 -13.38 -18.77
CA SER A 295 11.13 -13.95 -20.12
C SER A 295 9.69 -14.25 -20.55
N VAL A 296 8.89 -14.86 -19.68
CA VAL A 296 7.49 -15.17 -20.02
C VAL A 296 6.63 -13.89 -20.14
N LEU A 297 6.89 -12.86 -19.32
CA LEU A 297 6.25 -11.55 -19.47
C LEU A 297 6.56 -10.90 -20.82
N MET A 298 7.81 -11.02 -21.28
CA MET A 298 8.23 -10.50 -22.58
C MET A 298 7.58 -11.23 -23.76
N ASP A 299 7.42 -12.55 -23.67
CA ASP A 299 6.76 -13.35 -24.70
C ASP A 299 5.28 -12.97 -24.84
N PHE A 300 4.60 -12.76 -23.71
CA PHE A 300 3.24 -12.21 -23.73
C PHE A 300 3.20 -10.83 -24.41
N LEU A 301 4.10 -9.92 -24.02
CA LEU A 301 4.13 -8.56 -24.57
C LEU A 301 4.28 -8.53 -26.10
N ARG A 302 5.05 -9.45 -26.70
CA ARG A 302 5.20 -9.55 -28.17
C ARG A 302 3.86 -9.64 -28.89
N THR A 303 2.90 -10.35 -28.30
CA THR A 303 1.57 -10.56 -28.89
C THR A 303 0.54 -9.53 -28.43
N ALA A 304 0.63 -9.09 -27.17
CA ALA A 304 -0.39 -8.25 -26.55
C ALA A 304 -0.18 -6.75 -26.75
N TRP A 305 1.04 -6.28 -27.02
CA TRP A 305 1.35 -4.85 -26.91
C TRP A 305 0.57 -3.94 -27.87
N ARG A 306 0.04 -4.48 -28.99
CA ARG A 306 -0.78 -3.71 -29.94
C ARG A 306 -2.23 -3.55 -29.49
N GLN A 307 -2.68 -4.26 -28.46
CA GLN A 307 -4.05 -4.17 -27.97
C GLN A 307 -4.32 -2.80 -27.31
N PRO A 308 -5.55 -2.28 -27.35
CA PRO A 308 -5.95 -1.18 -26.48
C PRO A 308 -6.08 -1.69 -25.03
N ASP A 309 -5.85 -0.82 -24.07
CA ASP A 309 -5.82 -1.13 -22.63
C ASP A 309 -6.52 -0.02 -21.83
N GLU A 310 -6.69 -0.20 -20.52
CA GLU A 310 -7.36 0.78 -19.66
C GLU A 310 -6.43 1.90 -19.15
N GLY A 311 -5.11 1.71 -19.31
CA GLY A 311 -4.06 2.66 -18.97
C GLY A 311 -3.97 3.03 -17.49
N LEU A 312 -2.90 3.77 -17.16
CA LEU A 312 -2.53 4.22 -15.82
C LEU A 312 -3.67 4.78 -14.95
N TRP A 313 -4.60 5.52 -15.56
CA TRP A 313 -5.64 6.26 -14.83
C TRP A 313 -6.93 5.48 -14.63
N GLU A 314 -6.96 4.19 -15.00
CA GLU A 314 -8.05 3.27 -14.68
C GLU A 314 -9.43 3.77 -15.12
N VAL A 315 -9.45 4.56 -16.19
CA VAL A 315 -10.65 5.27 -16.60
C VAL A 315 -11.73 4.26 -16.97
N ARG A 316 -12.90 4.35 -16.33
CA ARG A 316 -14.06 3.49 -16.62
C ARG A 316 -14.73 3.81 -17.97
N GLY A 317 -13.99 4.40 -18.92
CA GLY A 317 -14.42 4.79 -20.26
C GLY A 317 -14.02 3.83 -21.37
N GLY A 318 -13.53 2.63 -21.02
CA GLY A 318 -13.13 1.57 -21.94
C GLY A 318 -11.70 1.69 -22.46
N ARG A 319 -11.27 0.62 -23.15
CA ARG A 319 -9.88 0.44 -23.62
C ARG A 319 -9.51 1.40 -24.75
N ARG A 320 -8.29 1.94 -24.70
CA ARG A 320 -7.71 2.83 -25.74
C ARG A 320 -6.23 2.52 -25.94
N HIS A 321 -5.63 3.06 -27.00
CA HIS A 321 -4.17 3.03 -27.15
C HIS A 321 -3.54 4.18 -26.35
N PHE A 322 -3.28 3.95 -25.07
CA PHE A 322 -2.60 4.94 -24.22
C PHE A 322 -1.11 5.02 -24.55
N VAL A 323 -0.60 6.24 -24.71
CA VAL A 323 0.82 6.46 -25.04
C VAL A 323 1.71 5.99 -23.90
N HIS A 324 1.32 6.25 -22.65
CA HIS A 324 2.02 5.76 -21.45
C HIS A 324 2.23 4.25 -21.48
N SER A 325 1.16 3.48 -21.72
CA SER A 325 1.24 2.02 -21.78
C SER A 325 2.20 1.53 -22.85
N LYS A 326 2.24 2.17 -24.03
CA LYS A 326 3.20 1.79 -25.08
C LYS A 326 4.63 2.14 -24.73
N VAL A 327 4.85 3.27 -24.05
CA VAL A 327 6.18 3.61 -23.51
C VAL A 327 6.63 2.57 -22.48
N MET A 328 5.73 2.12 -21.60
CA MET A 328 6.08 1.11 -20.60
C MET A 328 6.33 -0.27 -21.21
N VAL A 329 5.66 -0.65 -22.30
CA VAL A 329 6.06 -1.82 -23.10
C VAL A 329 7.47 -1.65 -23.66
N TRP A 330 7.81 -0.46 -24.18
CA TRP A 330 9.17 -0.19 -24.64
C TRP A 330 10.20 -0.31 -23.51
N VAL A 331 9.88 0.20 -22.31
CA VAL A 331 10.71 0.05 -21.12
C VAL A 331 10.93 -1.42 -20.81
N ALA A 332 9.88 -2.25 -20.80
CA ALA A 332 10.02 -3.70 -20.58
C ALA A 332 11.04 -4.33 -21.54
N ALA A 333 10.93 -4.03 -22.84
CA ALA A 333 11.84 -4.54 -23.85
C ALA A 333 13.28 -4.01 -23.68
N ASP A 334 13.45 -2.71 -23.41
CA ASP A 334 14.78 -2.13 -23.15
C ASP A 334 15.45 -2.78 -21.94
N ARG A 335 14.73 -3.01 -20.84
CA ARG A 335 15.27 -3.65 -19.63
C ARG A 335 15.64 -5.11 -19.86
N ALA A 336 14.83 -5.85 -20.62
CA ALA A 336 15.15 -7.24 -20.99
C ALA A 336 16.43 -7.32 -21.83
N VAL A 337 16.54 -6.45 -22.85
CA VAL A 337 17.72 -6.39 -23.74
C VAL A 337 18.99 -6.07 -22.95
N ARG A 338 18.98 -4.99 -22.14
CA ARG A 338 20.14 -4.61 -21.34
C ARG A 338 20.55 -5.72 -20.37
N THR A 339 19.58 -6.37 -19.74
CA THR A 339 19.87 -7.47 -18.80
C THR A 339 20.62 -8.61 -19.48
N LEU A 340 20.23 -9.00 -20.71
CA LEU A 340 20.93 -10.03 -21.48
C LEU A 340 22.31 -9.57 -21.97
N GLU A 341 22.44 -8.32 -22.41
CA GLU A 341 23.73 -7.75 -22.85
C GLU A 341 24.76 -7.72 -21.72
N GLU A 342 24.31 -7.36 -20.52
CA GLU A 342 25.15 -7.32 -19.31
C GLU A 342 25.39 -8.72 -18.72
N ASN A 343 24.54 -9.70 -19.02
CA ASN A 343 24.60 -11.05 -18.47
C ASN A 343 24.43 -12.12 -19.55
N PRO A 344 25.44 -12.35 -20.42
CA PRO A 344 25.33 -13.29 -21.55
C PRO A 344 25.08 -14.75 -21.17
N GLY A 345 25.27 -15.10 -19.89
CA GLY A 345 24.95 -16.44 -19.37
C GLY A 345 23.45 -16.68 -19.14
N LEU A 346 22.61 -15.64 -19.21
CA LEU A 346 21.16 -15.78 -19.15
C LEU A 346 20.61 -16.14 -20.54
N GLY A 347 19.66 -17.06 -20.60
CA GLY A 347 18.99 -17.42 -21.86
C GLY A 347 17.84 -16.48 -22.18
N GLY A 348 17.63 -16.16 -23.46
CA GLY A 348 16.49 -15.37 -23.93
C GLY A 348 16.62 -14.97 -25.40
N ASP A 349 15.52 -14.58 -26.02
CA ASP A 349 15.51 -14.13 -27.43
C ASP A 349 15.89 -12.64 -27.53
N LEU A 350 17.20 -12.39 -27.42
CA LEU A 350 17.78 -11.04 -27.46
C LEU A 350 17.40 -10.27 -28.73
N ASP A 351 17.53 -10.90 -29.89
CA ASP A 351 17.30 -10.24 -31.17
C ASP A 351 15.81 -9.91 -31.36
N GLY A 352 14.90 -10.83 -31.05
CA GLY A 352 13.48 -10.52 -31.10
C GLY A 352 13.03 -9.48 -30.08
N TRP A 353 13.67 -9.38 -28.91
CA TRP A 353 13.37 -8.31 -27.95
C TRP A 353 13.95 -6.96 -28.38
N ARG A 354 15.09 -6.93 -29.09
CA ARG A 354 15.59 -5.71 -29.75
C ARG A 354 14.63 -5.24 -30.84
N GLU A 355 14.15 -6.14 -31.69
CA GLU A 355 13.16 -5.83 -32.72
C GLU A 355 11.87 -5.26 -32.10
N LEU A 356 11.34 -5.90 -31.05
CA LEU A 356 10.18 -5.40 -30.32
C LEU A 356 10.42 -3.99 -29.75
N ARG A 357 11.56 -3.79 -29.08
CA ARG A 357 11.94 -2.48 -28.52
C ARG A 357 11.94 -1.41 -29.62
N ASP A 358 12.62 -1.66 -30.72
CA ASP A 358 12.80 -0.68 -31.77
C ASP A 358 11.48 -0.40 -32.52
N GLU A 359 10.63 -1.42 -32.70
CA GLU A 359 9.29 -1.27 -33.26
C GLU A 359 8.38 -0.41 -32.37
N VAL A 360 8.29 -0.72 -31.07
CA VAL A 360 7.44 0.02 -30.13
C VAL A 360 7.92 1.48 -30.04
N HIS A 361 9.23 1.71 -29.99
CA HIS A 361 9.82 3.04 -30.00
C HIS A 361 9.36 3.86 -31.21
N ARG A 362 9.55 3.31 -32.41
CA ARG A 362 9.13 3.95 -33.67
C ARG A 362 7.64 4.28 -33.64
N GLU A 363 6.79 3.34 -33.22
CA GLU A 363 5.35 3.56 -33.16
C GLU A 363 4.97 4.65 -32.14
N VAL A 364 5.65 4.72 -30.99
CA VAL A 364 5.46 5.80 -30.00
C VAL A 364 5.84 7.15 -30.58
N CYS A 365 6.97 7.26 -31.27
CA CYS A 365 7.40 8.50 -31.90
C CYS A 365 6.42 8.97 -32.98
N GLU A 366 5.97 8.06 -33.85
CA GLU A 366 5.09 8.37 -34.97
C GLU A 366 3.65 8.71 -34.53
N LYS A 367 3.09 7.94 -33.59
CA LYS A 367 1.67 8.00 -33.24
C LYS A 367 1.39 8.69 -31.90
N GLY A 368 2.41 8.91 -31.07
CA GLY A 368 2.29 9.53 -29.74
C GLY A 368 2.30 11.06 -29.74
N THR A 369 2.42 11.70 -30.90
CA THR A 369 2.41 13.16 -31.04
C THR A 369 1.14 13.63 -31.76
N THR A 370 0.70 14.84 -31.44
CA THR A 370 -0.37 15.54 -32.14
C THR A 370 0.20 16.22 -33.39
N PRO A 371 -0.64 16.62 -34.36
CA PRO A 371 -0.20 17.39 -35.52
C PRO A 371 0.48 18.73 -35.17
N ARG A 372 0.33 19.22 -33.94
CA ARG A 372 0.97 20.45 -33.43
C ARG A 372 2.29 20.17 -32.68
N GLY A 373 2.78 18.93 -32.70
CA GLY A 373 4.03 18.53 -32.04
C GLY A 373 3.92 18.30 -30.51
N THR A 374 2.72 18.36 -29.93
CA THR A 374 2.52 18.05 -28.50
C THR A 374 2.29 16.56 -28.28
N ARG A 375 2.64 16.00 -27.11
CA ARG A 375 2.35 14.57 -26.82
C ARG A 375 0.85 14.36 -26.56
N SER A 376 0.27 13.29 -27.11
CA SER A 376 -1.14 12.93 -26.91
C SER A 376 -1.31 11.95 -25.73
N ARG A 377 -2.44 12.04 -25.01
CA ARG A 377 -2.76 11.11 -23.91
C ARG A 377 -3.11 9.71 -24.43
N SER A 378 -3.86 9.66 -25.52
CA SER A 378 -4.25 8.45 -26.22
C SER A 378 -4.09 8.67 -27.72
N ARG A 379 -3.63 7.65 -28.44
CA ARG A 379 -3.55 7.70 -29.90
C ARG A 379 -4.95 7.59 -30.48
N THR A 380 -5.31 8.48 -31.40
CA THR A 380 -6.53 8.31 -32.21
C THR A 380 -6.27 7.22 -33.24
N ALA A 381 -7.11 6.18 -33.28
CA ALA A 381 -7.13 5.30 -34.42
C ALA A 381 -7.50 6.16 -35.65
N ARG A 382 -6.60 6.25 -36.64
CA ARG A 382 -7.03 6.71 -37.97
C ARG A 382 -7.99 5.63 -38.46
N VAL A 383 -9.29 5.93 -38.42
CA VAL A 383 -10.28 5.17 -39.17
C VAL A 383 -9.86 5.32 -40.63
N ASN A 384 -9.43 4.23 -41.28
CA ASN A 384 -9.33 4.20 -42.73
C ASN A 384 -10.75 4.32 -43.29
N SER A 385 -11.23 5.55 -43.47
CA SER A 385 -12.44 5.84 -44.22
C SER A 385 -12.13 5.67 -45.71
N THR A 386 -12.09 4.42 -46.16
CA THR A 386 -12.23 4.04 -47.57
C THR A 386 -13.22 2.90 -47.67
N ARG A 387 -14.48 3.20 -47.34
CA ARG A 387 -15.61 2.58 -48.04
C ARG A 387 -16.31 3.69 -48.80
N ARG A 388 -15.97 3.77 -50.09
CA ARG A 388 -16.73 4.53 -51.08
C ARG A 388 -18.14 3.96 -51.12
N CYS A 389 -19.12 4.85 -51.25
CA CYS A 389 -20.49 4.53 -51.60
C CYS A 389 -20.53 3.60 -52.82
N CYS A 390 -21.33 2.53 -52.71
CA CYS A 390 -22.29 2.09 -53.72
C CYS A 390 -23.56 1.68 -52.97
#